data_AF-A0AAV5DMD6-F1
#
_entry.id   AF-A0AAV5DMD6-F1
#
_cell.length_a   1.000
_cell.length_b   1.000
_cell.length_c   1.000
_cell.angle_alpha   90.00
_cell.angle_beta   90.00
_cell.angle_gamma   90.00
#
_symmetry.space_group_name_H-M   'P 1'
#
loop_
_entity.id
_entity.type
_entity.pdbx_description
1 polymer ?
#
loop_
_entity_poly.entity_id
_entity_poly.type
_entity_poly.pdbx_seq_one_letter_code
_entity_poly.pdbx_strand_id
1 'polypeptide(L)'
;MDTAVIQKDLGVPVGDTIFGKTILILGFGAIGVEVAKRLRPFGVKVHATKRNWASDTLPCDVDGLVDKKGGPDDMYQFAREADIVITCMTLTNETVGIVDHKFVSSMKKGSYLVNIARGRLLDYQAVFDHLQSGHLGGLGIDVAWMEPFDPEDPILKFPNVIITPHVAGVTEYSYRTMAKV
;
A
#
# COMPACT_ATOMS: atom_id res chain seq x y z
N MET A 1 -19.72 4.18 -4.87
CA MET A 1 -20.34 3.42 -5.97
C MET A 1 -21.77 3.06 -5.63
N ASP A 2 -22.00 2.49 -4.45
CA ASP A 2 -23.35 2.14 -3.94
C ASP A 2 -24.34 3.30 -4.02
N THR A 3 -23.92 4.52 -3.66
CA THR A 3 -24.74 5.73 -3.77
C THR A 3 -25.18 6.03 -5.21
N ALA A 4 -24.25 5.98 -6.17
CA ALA A 4 -24.55 6.26 -7.58
C ALA A 4 -25.47 5.19 -8.19
N VAL A 5 -25.30 3.92 -7.79
CA VAL A 5 -26.18 2.82 -8.20
C VAL A 5 -27.59 3.02 -7.66
N ILE A 6 -27.74 3.37 -6.37
CA ILE A 6 -29.03 3.66 -5.74
C ILE A 6 -29.72 4.85 -6.43
N GLN A 7 -28.95 5.88 -6.81
CA GLN A 7 -29.43 7.09 -7.46
C GLN A 7 -29.66 6.94 -8.98
N LYS A 8 -29.19 5.82 -9.56
CA LYS A 8 -29.21 5.56 -11.02
C LYS A 8 -28.43 6.59 -11.85
N ASP A 9 -27.38 7.16 -11.25
CA ASP A 9 -26.53 8.12 -11.94
C ASP A 9 -25.56 7.40 -12.88
N LEU A 10 -25.45 7.89 -14.11
CA LEU A 10 -24.54 7.37 -15.14
C LEU A 10 -23.26 8.19 -15.18
N GLY A 11 -22.11 7.50 -15.28
CA GLY A 11 -20.80 8.15 -15.47
C GLY A 11 -20.16 8.72 -14.20
N VAL A 12 -20.67 8.39 -13.01
CA VAL A 12 -20.12 8.86 -11.73
C VAL A 12 -19.95 7.71 -10.71
N PRO A 13 -18.98 7.82 -9.78
CA PRO A 13 -17.92 8.83 -9.75
C PRO A 13 -16.91 8.62 -10.88
N VAL A 14 -16.26 9.71 -11.31
CA VAL A 14 -15.13 9.62 -12.24
C VAL A 14 -13.96 8.93 -11.53
N GLY A 15 -13.51 7.81 -12.08
CA GLY A 15 -12.32 7.11 -11.62
C GLY A 15 -11.04 7.63 -12.27
N ASP A 16 -9.90 7.13 -11.81
CA ASP A 16 -8.58 7.41 -12.41
C ASP A 16 -7.98 6.10 -12.95
N THR A 17 -7.10 6.21 -13.95
CA THR A 17 -6.37 5.07 -14.51
C THR A 17 -5.02 4.91 -13.83
N ILE A 18 -4.58 3.68 -13.58
CA ILE A 18 -3.21 3.46 -13.09
C ILE A 18 -2.18 3.36 -14.22
N PHE A 19 -2.61 3.32 -15.47
CA PHE A 19 -1.70 3.25 -16.62
C PHE A 19 -0.72 4.43 -16.62
N GLY A 20 0.58 4.15 -16.74
CA GLY A 20 1.64 5.16 -16.74
C GLY A 20 1.97 5.77 -15.36
N LYS A 21 1.21 5.46 -14.31
CA LYS A 21 1.49 5.94 -12.94
C LYS A 21 2.71 5.25 -12.34
N THR A 22 3.29 5.90 -11.35
CA THR A 22 4.41 5.39 -10.57
C THR A 22 3.90 4.79 -9.27
N ILE A 23 4.26 3.54 -9.00
CA ILE A 23 3.92 2.82 -7.77
C ILE A 23 5.20 2.57 -6.97
N LEU A 24 5.22 3.02 -5.73
CA LEU A 24 6.28 2.71 -4.77
C LEU A 24 5.89 1.50 -3.92
N ILE A 25 6.70 0.45 -3.97
CA ILE A 25 6.59 -0.70 -3.06
C ILE A 25 7.63 -0.54 -1.94
N LEU A 26 7.16 -0.28 -0.72
CA LEU A 26 8.01 -0.31 0.46
C LEU A 26 8.18 -1.75 0.93
N GLY A 27 9.41 -2.27 0.88
CA GLY A 27 9.72 -3.65 1.27
C GLY A 27 9.57 -4.64 0.12
N PHE A 28 10.59 -4.69 -0.74
CA PHE A 28 10.65 -5.63 -1.87
C PHE A 28 11.10 -7.04 -1.43
N GLY A 29 10.24 -7.73 -0.69
CA GLY A 29 10.36 -9.14 -0.30
C GLY A 29 9.44 -10.06 -1.13
N ALA A 30 9.11 -11.25 -0.61
CA ALA A 30 8.24 -12.21 -1.30
C ALA A 30 6.88 -11.59 -1.72
N ILE A 31 6.21 -10.87 -0.81
CA ILE A 31 4.94 -10.18 -1.12
C ILE A 31 5.15 -9.08 -2.16
N GLY A 32 6.16 -8.23 -1.98
CA GLY A 32 6.46 -7.13 -2.90
C GLY A 32 6.76 -7.58 -4.32
N VAL A 33 7.45 -8.72 -4.50
CA VAL A 33 7.69 -9.35 -5.81
C VAL A 33 6.37 -9.77 -6.46
N GLU A 34 5.50 -10.45 -5.72
CA GLU A 34 4.22 -10.92 -6.25
C GLU A 34 3.25 -9.77 -6.57
N VAL A 35 3.30 -8.69 -5.80
CA VAL A 35 2.62 -7.43 -6.10
C VAL A 35 3.15 -6.84 -7.40
N ALA A 36 4.47 -6.67 -7.54
CA ALA A 36 5.06 -6.11 -8.76
C ALA A 36 4.71 -6.92 -10.02
N LYS A 37 4.79 -8.25 -9.97
CA LYS A 37 4.38 -9.14 -11.09
C LYS A 37 2.95 -8.86 -11.57
N ARG A 38 2.01 -8.66 -10.63
CA ARG A 38 0.60 -8.37 -10.93
C ARG A 38 0.39 -6.94 -11.43
N LEU A 39 1.27 -6.01 -11.03
CA LEU A 39 1.21 -4.62 -11.47
C LEU A 39 1.77 -4.43 -12.90
N ARG A 40 2.78 -5.19 -13.32
CA ARG A 40 3.43 -5.00 -14.65
C ARG A 40 2.45 -4.92 -15.83
N PRO A 41 1.44 -5.80 -15.97
CA PRO A 41 0.52 -5.74 -17.10
C PRO A 41 -0.34 -4.47 -17.17
N PHE A 42 -0.44 -3.70 -16.07
CA PHE A 42 -1.16 -2.42 -16.05
C PHE A 42 -0.35 -1.25 -16.65
N GLY A 43 0.89 -1.47 -17.09
CA GLY A 43 1.71 -0.43 -17.71
C GLY A 43 2.17 0.66 -16.73
N VAL A 44 2.33 0.31 -15.45
CA VAL A 44 2.85 1.21 -14.39
C VAL A 44 4.37 1.23 -14.40
N LYS A 45 4.95 2.25 -13.75
CA LYS A 45 6.35 2.27 -13.33
C LYS A 45 6.44 1.80 -11.88
N VAL A 46 7.31 0.85 -11.58
CA VAL A 46 7.50 0.29 -10.24
C VAL A 46 8.81 0.80 -9.65
N HIS A 47 8.71 1.59 -8.59
CA HIS A 47 9.82 1.92 -7.71
C HIS A 47 9.73 1.01 -6.49
N ALA A 48 10.86 0.57 -5.95
CA ALA A 48 10.83 -0.28 -4.77
C ALA A 48 12.00 -0.04 -3.84
N THR A 49 11.76 -0.18 -2.54
CA THR A 49 12.82 -0.14 -1.52
C THR A 49 13.05 -1.51 -0.90
N LYS A 50 14.32 -1.85 -0.68
CA LYS A 50 14.75 -3.07 0.02
C LYS A 50 16.03 -2.78 0.78
N ARG A 51 16.15 -3.33 1.99
CA ARG A 51 17.34 -3.15 2.84
C ARG A 51 18.61 -3.70 2.19
N ASN A 52 18.53 -4.88 1.58
CA ASN A 52 19.65 -5.52 0.92
C ASN A 52 19.18 -6.16 -0.38
N TRP A 53 19.59 -5.59 -1.53
CA TRP A 53 19.28 -6.10 -2.86
C TRP A 53 20.11 -7.31 -3.28
N ALA A 54 21.27 -7.54 -2.64
CA ALA A 54 22.17 -8.65 -2.93
C ALA A 54 21.80 -9.94 -2.17
N SER A 55 20.72 -9.94 -1.40
CA SER A 55 20.28 -11.13 -0.66
C SER A 55 19.59 -12.14 -1.59
N ASP A 56 20.00 -13.41 -1.50
CA ASP A 56 19.42 -14.59 -2.21
C ASP A 56 17.96 -14.92 -1.83
N THR A 57 17.31 -14.06 -1.04
CA THR A 57 15.90 -14.23 -0.62
C THR A 57 14.92 -13.88 -1.72
N LEU A 58 15.38 -13.31 -2.83
CA LEU A 58 14.55 -13.00 -3.99
C LEU A 58 14.58 -14.17 -4.97
N PRO A 59 13.44 -14.52 -5.61
CA PRO A 59 13.45 -15.44 -6.74
C PRO A 59 14.41 -14.95 -7.83
N CYS A 60 15.02 -15.87 -8.59
CA CYS A 60 16.01 -15.57 -9.63
C CYS A 60 15.50 -14.71 -10.80
N ASP A 61 14.21 -14.36 -10.84
CA ASP A 61 13.53 -13.66 -11.94
C ASP A 61 12.79 -12.40 -11.44
N VAL A 62 13.55 -11.51 -10.78
CA VAL A 62 13.06 -10.18 -10.35
C VAL A 62 13.53 -9.06 -11.27
N ASP A 63 14.41 -9.37 -12.21
CA ASP A 63 14.91 -8.39 -13.17
C ASP A 63 13.80 -8.02 -14.16
N GLY A 64 13.56 -6.72 -14.32
CA GLY A 64 12.43 -6.18 -15.11
C GLY A 64 11.13 -5.95 -14.33
N LEU A 65 11.04 -6.36 -13.05
CA LEU A 65 9.87 -6.03 -12.22
C LEU A 65 9.94 -4.63 -11.60
N VAL A 66 11.14 -4.07 -11.45
CA VAL A 66 11.40 -2.80 -10.76
C VAL A 66 12.17 -1.89 -11.70
N ASP A 67 11.61 -0.72 -11.99
CA ASP A 67 12.22 0.31 -12.83
C ASP A 67 13.22 1.17 -12.04
N LYS A 68 13.01 1.31 -10.71
CA LYS A 68 13.93 2.04 -9.81
C LYS A 68 14.09 1.32 -8.47
N LYS A 69 15.31 0.86 -8.19
CA LYS A 69 15.69 0.16 -6.94
C LYS A 69 16.32 1.15 -5.95
N GLY A 70 15.93 1.12 -4.68
CA GLY A 70 16.46 1.98 -3.62
C GLY A 70 16.57 1.29 -2.26
N GLY A 71 17.30 1.90 -1.34
CA GLY A 71 17.40 1.51 0.06
C GLY A 71 16.36 2.20 0.96
N PRO A 72 16.44 2.00 2.29
CA PRO A 72 15.60 2.72 3.25
C PRO A 72 15.71 4.25 3.13
N ASP A 73 16.91 4.78 2.89
CA ASP A 73 17.16 6.23 2.83
C ASP A 73 16.52 6.91 1.61
N ASP A 74 16.24 6.14 0.55
CA ASP A 74 15.61 6.64 -0.68
C ASP A 74 14.09 6.79 -0.56
N MET A 75 13.47 6.32 0.53
CA MET A 75 12.02 6.19 0.63
C MET A 75 11.27 7.52 0.43
N TYR A 76 11.79 8.61 0.98
CA TYR A 76 11.18 9.94 0.82
C TYR A 76 11.34 10.48 -0.60
N GLN A 77 12.46 10.20 -1.27
CA GLN A 77 12.62 10.57 -2.67
C GLN A 77 11.61 9.82 -3.52
N PHE A 78 11.48 8.51 -3.31
CA PHE A 78 10.60 7.70 -4.13
C PHE A 78 9.13 8.01 -3.86
N ALA A 79 8.77 8.38 -2.62
CA ALA A 79 7.42 8.81 -2.26
C ALA A 79 6.99 10.07 -3.02
N ARG A 80 7.90 11.04 -3.22
CA ARG A 80 7.64 12.25 -4.03
C ARG A 80 7.33 11.94 -5.50
N GLU A 81 7.86 10.83 -6.00
CA GLU A 81 7.71 10.41 -7.40
C GLU A 81 6.48 9.50 -7.60
N ALA A 82 5.94 8.90 -6.53
CA ALA A 82 4.89 7.91 -6.57
C ALA A 82 3.48 8.52 -6.54
N ASP A 83 2.58 7.92 -7.33
CA ASP A 83 1.14 8.19 -7.30
C ASP A 83 0.41 7.23 -6.35
N ILE A 84 1.00 6.06 -6.09
CA ILE A 84 0.52 5.04 -5.16
C ILE A 84 1.70 4.50 -4.35
N VAL A 85 1.57 4.41 -3.03
CA VAL A 85 2.54 3.76 -2.14
C VAL A 85 1.90 2.49 -1.56
N ILE A 86 2.59 1.36 -1.66
CA ILE A 86 2.16 0.06 -1.13
C ILE A 86 3.17 -0.42 -0.10
N THR A 87 2.72 -0.72 1.13
CA THR A 87 3.59 -1.24 2.18
C THR A 87 3.53 -2.77 2.27
N CYS A 88 4.68 -3.39 2.04
CA CYS A 88 4.92 -4.83 2.14
C CYS A 88 6.07 -5.16 3.12
N MET A 89 6.45 -4.20 3.97
CA MET A 89 7.57 -4.33 4.90
C MET A 89 7.23 -5.21 6.11
N THR A 90 8.24 -5.90 6.63
CA THR A 90 8.15 -6.51 7.96
C THR A 90 8.08 -5.43 9.04
N LEU A 91 7.21 -5.63 10.03
CA LEU A 91 7.18 -4.79 11.22
C LEU A 91 8.34 -5.14 12.16
N THR A 92 9.14 -4.15 12.49
CA THR A 92 10.31 -4.20 13.38
C THR A 92 10.34 -2.92 14.22
N ASN A 93 11.25 -2.84 15.18
CA ASN A 93 11.45 -1.59 15.93
C ASN A 93 11.90 -0.43 15.04
N GLU A 94 12.57 -0.71 13.92
CA GLU A 94 13.05 0.29 12.96
C GLU A 94 11.94 0.75 12.00
N THR A 95 10.88 -0.05 11.82
CA THR A 95 9.83 0.20 10.83
C THR A 95 8.49 0.58 11.46
N VAL A 96 8.38 0.57 12.79
CA VAL A 96 7.17 1.03 13.48
C VAL A 96 6.97 2.52 13.24
N GLY A 97 5.77 2.92 12.82
CA GLY A 97 5.44 4.31 12.49
C GLY A 97 6.29 4.92 11.37
N ILE A 98 6.95 4.11 10.53
CA ILE A 98 7.83 4.62 9.46
C ILE A 98 7.07 5.42 8.40
N VAL A 99 5.77 5.13 8.21
CA VAL A 99 4.85 5.96 7.44
C VAL A 99 4.26 7.00 8.40
N ASP A 100 5.06 8.04 8.69
CA ASP A 100 4.74 9.15 9.58
C ASP A 100 4.27 10.40 8.81
N HIS A 101 4.04 11.51 9.54
CA HIS A 101 3.67 12.79 8.93
C HIS A 101 4.66 13.24 7.85
N LYS A 102 5.96 13.10 8.11
CA LYS A 102 7.00 13.55 7.18
C LYS A 102 6.98 12.72 5.90
N PHE A 103 6.76 11.42 6.01
CA PHE A 103 6.66 10.53 4.87
C PHE A 103 5.41 10.84 4.05
N VAL A 104 4.23 10.92 4.69
CA VAL A 104 2.99 11.18 3.98
C VAL A 104 3.00 12.58 3.34
N SER A 105 3.51 13.60 4.03
CA SER A 105 3.71 14.94 3.45
C SER A 105 4.65 14.98 2.25
N SER A 106 5.56 13.99 2.13
CA SER A 106 6.45 13.88 0.97
C SER A 106 5.79 13.21 -0.23
N MET A 107 4.66 12.53 -0.03
CA MET A 107 3.90 11.95 -1.13
C MET A 107 3.29 13.05 -2.00
N LYS A 108 2.89 12.69 -3.23
CA LYS A 108 2.14 13.63 -4.08
C LYS A 108 0.78 13.92 -3.47
N LYS A 109 0.32 15.17 -3.57
CA LYS A 109 -1.07 15.52 -3.25
C LYS A 109 -2.04 14.69 -4.11
N GLY A 110 -3.02 14.07 -3.48
CA GLY A 110 -3.99 13.19 -4.13
C GLY A 110 -3.49 11.76 -4.39
N SER A 111 -2.29 11.40 -3.92
CA SER A 111 -1.78 10.03 -4.02
C SER A 111 -2.48 9.07 -3.05
N TYR A 112 -2.32 7.77 -3.32
CA TYR A 112 -2.95 6.70 -2.55
C TYR A 112 -1.94 5.95 -1.69
N LEU A 113 -2.36 5.55 -0.49
CA LEU A 113 -1.59 4.68 0.40
C LEU A 113 -2.29 3.34 0.55
N VAL A 114 -1.55 2.24 0.39
CA VAL A 114 -2.05 0.88 0.56
C VAL A 114 -1.19 0.15 1.60
N ASN A 115 -1.80 -0.48 2.60
CA ASN A 115 -1.10 -1.31 3.58
C ASN A 115 -1.67 -2.72 3.69
N ILE A 116 -0.85 -3.70 3.32
CA ILE A 116 -1.14 -5.14 3.40
C ILE A 116 -0.11 -5.87 4.28
N ALA A 117 0.64 -5.13 5.09
CA ALA A 117 1.72 -5.65 5.92
C ALA A 117 1.31 -5.71 7.39
N ARG A 118 1.50 -4.62 8.15
CA ARG A 118 1.05 -4.49 9.54
C ARG A 118 0.58 -3.06 9.80
N GLY A 119 -0.50 -2.87 10.54
CA GLY A 119 -1.05 -1.53 10.77
C GLY A 119 -0.09 -0.59 11.50
N ARG A 120 0.71 -1.10 12.43
CA ARG A 120 1.72 -0.33 13.18
C ARG A 120 2.88 0.22 12.34
N LEU A 121 2.95 -0.07 11.04
CA LEU A 121 3.87 0.62 10.12
C LEU A 121 3.42 2.07 9.86
N LEU A 122 2.13 2.35 10.00
CA LEU A 122 1.52 3.65 9.78
C LEU A 122 1.35 4.34 11.14
N ASP A 123 1.68 5.63 11.18
CA ASP A 123 1.22 6.50 12.24
C ASP A 123 -0.25 6.89 11.98
N TYR A 124 -1.14 6.59 12.94
CA TYR A 124 -2.57 6.82 12.79
C TYR A 124 -2.89 8.29 12.55
N GLN A 125 -2.30 9.19 13.35
CA GLN A 125 -2.60 10.61 13.30
C GLN A 125 -2.11 11.22 11.99
N ALA A 126 -0.93 10.80 11.52
CA ALA A 126 -0.41 11.19 10.23
C ALA A 126 -1.37 10.83 9.09
N VAL A 127 -1.87 9.60 9.07
CA VAL A 127 -2.79 9.16 8.02
C VAL A 127 -4.14 9.87 8.13
N PHE A 128 -4.69 9.99 9.34
CA PHE A 128 -5.95 10.69 9.59
C PHE A 128 -5.90 12.14 9.11
N ASP A 129 -4.89 12.91 9.52
CA ASP A 129 -4.76 14.34 9.17
C ASP A 129 -4.57 14.55 7.67
N HIS A 130 -3.83 13.66 7.01
CA HIS A 130 -3.60 13.77 5.56
C HIS A 130 -4.81 13.31 4.74
N LEU A 131 -5.63 12.37 5.23
CA LEU A 131 -6.94 12.08 4.65
C LEU A 131 -7.89 13.27 4.84
N GLN A 132 -7.95 13.83 6.06
CA GLN A 132 -8.83 14.95 6.38
C GLN A 132 -8.51 16.20 5.55
N SER A 133 -7.22 16.51 5.36
CA SER A 133 -6.78 17.64 4.53
C SER A 133 -6.90 17.39 3.03
N GLY A 134 -7.21 16.15 2.60
CA GLY A 134 -7.23 15.74 1.20
C GLY A 134 -5.84 15.69 0.55
N HIS A 135 -4.77 15.68 1.35
CA HIS A 135 -3.43 15.43 0.83
C HIS A 135 -3.31 13.97 0.36
N LEU A 136 -3.81 13.01 1.15
CA LEU A 136 -4.02 11.64 0.69
C LEU A 136 -5.35 11.55 -0.06
N GLY A 137 -5.26 11.12 -1.32
CA GLY A 137 -6.41 10.88 -2.19
C GLY A 137 -7.21 9.65 -1.80
N GLY A 138 -6.63 8.74 -1.01
CA GLY A 138 -7.32 7.61 -0.41
C GLY A 138 -6.39 6.63 0.31
N LEU A 139 -7.00 5.72 1.06
CA LEU A 139 -6.32 4.70 1.86
C LEU A 139 -6.97 3.32 1.61
N GLY A 140 -6.16 2.30 1.32
CA GLY A 140 -6.59 0.91 1.26
C GLY A 140 -5.83 0.06 2.28
N ILE A 141 -6.49 -0.52 3.26
CA ILE A 141 -5.81 -1.33 4.30
C ILE A 141 -6.42 -2.71 4.47
N ASP A 142 -5.59 -3.73 4.59
CA ASP A 142 -6.00 -5.05 5.10
C ASP A 142 -5.68 -5.21 6.59
N VAL A 143 -4.85 -4.32 7.14
CA VAL A 143 -4.32 -4.39 8.49
C VAL A 143 -4.49 -3.06 9.20
N ALA A 144 -4.77 -3.10 10.51
CA ALA A 144 -5.15 -1.92 11.26
C ALA A 144 -4.22 -1.63 12.43
N TRP A 145 -4.20 -0.36 12.87
CA TRP A 145 -3.42 0.10 14.03
C TRP A 145 -3.75 -0.68 15.29
N MET A 146 -5.03 -1.03 15.46
CA MET A 146 -5.54 -1.94 16.47
C MET A 146 -6.40 -3.00 15.78
N GLU A 147 -6.18 -4.27 16.14
CA GLU A 147 -6.95 -5.40 15.65
C GLU A 147 -7.51 -6.21 16.83
N PRO A 148 -8.80 -6.61 16.82
CA PRO A 148 -9.80 -6.39 15.76
C PRO A 148 -10.15 -4.92 15.53
N PHE A 149 -10.66 -4.62 14.32
CA PHE A 149 -10.98 -3.26 13.92
C PHE A 149 -12.16 -2.68 14.72
N ASP A 150 -12.07 -1.40 15.11
CA ASP A 150 -13.20 -0.67 15.70
C ASP A 150 -14.12 -0.14 14.60
N PRO A 151 -15.36 -0.67 14.43
CA PRO A 151 -16.26 -0.22 13.38
C PRO A 151 -16.63 1.27 13.47
N GLU A 152 -16.46 1.90 14.64
CA GLU A 152 -16.74 3.33 14.85
C GLU A 152 -15.52 4.23 14.61
N ASP A 153 -14.38 3.66 14.18
CA ASP A 153 -13.16 4.43 13.94
C ASP A 153 -13.41 5.56 12.92
N PRO A 154 -13.08 6.82 13.28
CA PRO A 154 -13.26 7.97 12.40
C PRO A 154 -12.66 7.82 10.99
N ILE A 155 -11.58 7.05 10.82
CA ILE A 155 -10.99 6.82 9.49
C ILE A 155 -11.98 6.15 8.53
N LEU A 156 -12.91 5.32 9.01
CA LEU A 156 -13.89 4.68 8.14
C LEU A 156 -14.96 5.62 7.59
N LYS A 157 -15.08 6.84 8.15
CA LYS A 157 -16.05 7.83 7.69
C LYS A 157 -15.61 8.52 6.40
N PHE A 158 -14.33 8.39 6.03
CA PHE A 158 -13.81 8.95 4.79
C PHE A 158 -14.27 8.09 3.58
N PRO A 159 -14.89 8.69 2.55
CA PRO A 159 -15.45 7.95 1.41
C PRO A 159 -14.40 7.32 0.50
N ASN A 160 -13.14 7.71 0.64
CA ASN A 160 -11.96 7.25 -0.09
C ASN A 160 -11.10 6.29 0.74
N VAL A 161 -11.68 5.64 1.76
CA VAL A 161 -11.05 4.61 2.58
C VAL A 161 -11.71 3.26 2.29
N ILE A 162 -10.90 2.23 2.06
CA ILE A 162 -11.34 0.84 1.92
C ILE A 162 -10.57 -0.01 2.92
N ILE A 163 -11.27 -0.92 3.59
CA ILE A 163 -10.70 -1.85 4.55
C ILE A 163 -11.14 -3.29 4.26
N THR A 164 -10.23 -4.24 4.46
CA THR A 164 -10.53 -5.66 4.59
C THR A 164 -10.01 -6.19 5.94
N PRO A 165 -10.69 -7.17 6.58
CA PRO A 165 -10.43 -7.54 7.98
C PRO A 165 -9.26 -8.53 8.12
N HIS A 166 -8.05 -8.15 7.69
CA HIS A 166 -6.83 -8.97 7.75
C HIS A 166 -6.97 -10.32 7.05
N VAL A 167 -7.47 -10.27 5.81
CA VAL A 167 -7.81 -11.45 5.00
C VAL A 167 -6.99 -11.58 3.72
N ALA A 168 -6.05 -10.68 3.44
CA ALA A 168 -5.25 -10.74 2.20
C ALA A 168 -4.48 -12.07 2.05
N GLY A 169 -4.05 -12.67 3.16
CA GLY A 169 -3.41 -13.99 3.18
C GLY A 169 -4.36 -15.17 3.42
N VAL A 170 -5.63 -14.91 3.70
CA VAL A 170 -6.61 -15.90 4.16
C VAL A 170 -7.29 -16.55 2.96
N THR A 171 -6.64 -17.59 2.43
CA THR A 171 -7.20 -18.45 1.40
C THR A 171 -7.14 -19.91 1.84
N GLU A 172 -8.03 -20.74 1.30
CA GLU A 172 -7.98 -22.19 1.55
C GLU A 172 -6.61 -22.77 1.18
N TYR A 173 -6.04 -22.34 0.05
CA TYR A 173 -4.72 -22.76 -0.40
C TYR A 173 -3.62 -22.37 0.58
N SER A 174 -3.63 -21.12 1.09
CA SER A 174 -2.67 -20.63 2.08
C SER A 174 -2.71 -21.49 3.35
N TYR A 175 -3.91 -21.73 3.88
CA TYR A 175 -4.08 -22.54 5.10
C TYR A 175 -3.67 -24.00 4.89
N ARG A 176 -4.08 -24.61 3.76
CA ARG A 176 -3.64 -25.99 3.44
C ARG A 176 -2.13 -26.09 3.28
N THR A 177 -1.48 -25.06 2.73
CA THR A 177 -0.01 -25.06 2.57
C THR A 177 0.70 -24.91 3.91
N MET A 178 0.23 -24.02 4.80
CA MET A 178 0.80 -23.84 6.14
C MET A 178 0.54 -25.03 7.07
N ALA A 179 -0.59 -25.73 6.90
CA ALA A 179 -0.95 -26.88 7.73
C ALA A 179 -0.22 -28.18 7.35
N LYS A 180 0.52 -28.20 6.23
CA LYS A 180 1.45 -29.30 5.89
C LYS A 180 2.68 -29.18 6.79
N VAL A 181 2.56 -29.66 8.02
CA VAL A 181 3.68 -29.89 8.95
C VAL A 181 4.38 -31.19 8.59
#